data_AF-A0A1F8ZK49-F1
#
_entry.id   AF-A0A1F8ZK49-F1
#
_cell.length_a   1.000
_cell.length_b   1.000
_cell.length_c   1.000
_cell.angle_alpha   90.00
_cell.angle_beta   90.00
_cell.angle_gamma   90.00
#
_symmetry.space_group_name_H-M   'P 1'
#
loop_
_entity.id
_entity.type
_entity.pdbx_description
1 polymer ?
#
loop_
_entity_poly.entity_id
_entity_poly.type
_entity_poly.pdbx_seq_one_letter_code
_entity_poly.pdbx_strand_id
1 'polypeptide(L)'
;MKRTQLYIEDDVFKALEDISHKQMVSISELVRKAIRKVYIGKKPADADIILKKAAGIWKDRKDMLSTDEYVRQMRRDTRRERVGIK
;
A
#
# COMPACT_ATOMS: atom_id res chain seq x y z
N MET A 1 -25.27 -5.61 -4.47
CA MET A 1 -25.07 -4.34 -3.73
C MET A 1 -26.34 -4.01 -2.97
N LYS A 2 -26.27 -3.41 -1.78
CA LYS A 2 -27.46 -2.87 -1.09
C LYS A 2 -27.55 -1.37 -1.36
N ARG A 3 -28.72 -0.86 -1.74
CA ARG A 3 -28.97 0.58 -1.91
C ARG A 3 -29.30 1.18 -0.55
N THR A 4 -28.61 2.24 -0.19
CA THR A 4 -28.78 2.94 1.10
C THR A 4 -28.87 4.43 0.81
N GLN A 5 -29.79 5.12 1.47
CA GLN A 5 -29.86 6.58 1.45
C GLN A 5 -28.99 7.12 2.57
N LEU A 6 -28.18 8.13 2.26
CA LEU A 6 -27.29 8.81 3.20
C LEU A 6 -27.64 10.30 3.16
N TYR A 7 -27.91 10.86 4.33
CA TYR A 7 -28.00 12.31 4.50
C TYR A 7 -26.59 12.84 4.72
N ILE A 8 -26.18 13.81 3.90
CA ILE A 8 -24.92 14.54 4.03
C ILE A 8 -25.20 16.01 3.82
N GLU A 9 -24.32 16.85 4.32
CA GLU A 9 -24.37 18.29 4.17
C GLU A 9 -24.12 18.71 2.70
N ASP A 10 -24.72 19.83 2.29
CA ASP A 10 -24.67 20.31 0.90
C ASP A 10 -23.24 20.64 0.43
N ASP A 11 -22.40 21.14 1.33
CA ASP A 11 -20.99 21.44 1.07
C ASP A 11 -20.18 20.16 0.82
N VAL A 12 -20.46 19.10 1.59
CA VAL A 12 -19.87 17.78 1.39
C VAL A 12 -20.31 17.19 0.05
N PHE A 13 -21.60 17.32 -0.30
CA PHE A 13 -22.10 16.84 -1.59
C PHE A 13 -21.43 17.58 -2.77
N LYS A 14 -21.31 18.90 -2.71
CA LYS A 14 -20.59 19.70 -3.73
C LYS A 14 -19.13 19.27 -3.89
N ALA A 15 -18.43 19.03 -2.78
CA ALA A 15 -17.06 18.53 -2.83
C ALA A 15 -16.97 17.15 -3.51
N LEU A 16 -17.94 16.27 -3.27
CA LEU A 16 -18.01 14.97 -3.94
C LEU A 16 -18.30 15.11 -5.45
N GLU A 17 -19.16 16.04 -5.86
CA GLU A 17 -19.41 16.34 -7.28
C GLU A 17 -18.14 16.82 -7.99
N ASP A 18 -17.42 17.76 -7.39
CA ASP A 18 -16.17 18.29 -7.95
C ASP A 18 -15.11 17.19 -8.13
N ILE A 19 -14.97 16.31 -7.12
CA ILE A 19 -14.03 15.19 -7.18
C ILE A 19 -14.49 14.16 -8.23
N SER A 20 -15.78 13.87 -8.28
CA SER A 20 -16.40 12.95 -9.23
C SER A 20 -16.11 13.37 -10.67
N HIS A 21 -16.29 14.66 -10.99
CA HIS A 21 -15.96 15.21 -12.31
C HIS A 21 -14.47 15.15 -12.61
N LYS A 22 -13.60 15.55 -11.67
CA LYS A 22 -12.15 15.53 -11.86
C LYS A 22 -11.59 14.12 -12.09
N GLN A 23 -12.15 13.11 -11.43
CA GLN A 23 -11.68 11.73 -11.50
C GLN A 23 -12.45 10.86 -12.50
N MET A 24 -13.51 11.39 -13.12
CA MET A 24 -14.44 10.65 -13.99
C MET A 24 -14.98 9.36 -13.32
N VAL A 25 -15.32 9.44 -12.03
CA VAL A 25 -15.92 8.32 -11.27
C VAL A 25 -17.18 8.78 -10.56
N SER A 26 -18.18 7.91 -10.45
CA SER A 26 -19.43 8.29 -9.77
C SER A 26 -19.25 8.64 -8.28
N ILE A 27 -20.11 9.52 -7.76
CA ILE A 27 -20.20 9.83 -6.32
C ILE A 27 -20.36 8.54 -5.49
N SER A 28 -21.20 7.61 -5.94
CA SER A 28 -21.38 6.30 -5.29
C SER A 28 -20.07 5.50 -5.18
N GLU A 29 -19.15 5.65 -6.13
CA GLU A 29 -17.83 5.01 -6.08
C GLU A 29 -16.92 5.69 -5.05
N LEU A 30 -16.91 7.02 -5.01
CA LEU A 30 -16.17 7.79 -4.01
C LEU A 30 -16.61 7.44 -2.59
N VAL A 31 -17.92 7.45 -2.34
CA VAL A 31 -18.51 7.12 -1.04
C VAL A 31 -18.18 5.68 -0.65
N ARG A 32 -18.29 4.71 -1.57
CA ARG A 32 -17.90 3.32 -1.30
C ARG A 32 -16.42 3.19 -0.96
N LYS A 33 -15.52 3.84 -1.72
CA LYS A 33 -14.08 3.81 -1.45
C LYS A 33 -13.76 4.42 -0.08
N ALA A 34 -14.38 5.55 0.26
CA ALA A 34 -14.22 6.20 1.55
C ALA A 34 -14.70 5.31 2.71
N ILE A 35 -15.92 4.78 2.62
CA ILE A 35 -16.49 3.88 3.65
C ILE A 35 -15.60 2.64 3.82
N ARG A 36 -15.14 2.02 2.73
CA ARG A 36 -14.22 0.87 2.81
C ARG A 36 -12.91 1.25 3.47
N LYS A 37 -12.32 2.39 3.10
CA LYS A 37 -11.06 2.86 3.67
C LYS A 37 -11.17 3.09 5.17
N VAL A 38 -12.27 3.67 5.63
CA VAL A 38 -12.49 4.03 7.05
C VAL A 38 -12.88 2.81 7.89
N TYR A 39 -13.90 2.06 7.48
CA TYR A 39 -14.53 1.03 8.33
C TYR A 39 -14.05 -0.39 8.08
N ILE A 40 -13.52 -0.67 6.89
CA ILE A 40 -12.97 -2.00 6.56
C ILE A 40 -11.43 -1.98 6.64
N GLY A 41 -10.81 -0.79 6.64
CA GLY A 41 -9.38 -0.62 6.47
C GLY A 41 -8.91 -1.09 5.08
N LYS A 42 -7.62 -0.92 4.77
CA LYS A 42 -6.99 -1.75 3.74
C LYS A 42 -6.95 -3.18 4.28
N LYS A 43 -8.06 -3.93 4.20
CA LYS A 43 -7.94 -5.39 4.32
C LYS A 43 -6.90 -5.80 3.28
N PRO A 44 -5.85 -6.53 3.66
CA PRO A 44 -4.94 -7.10 2.70
C PRO A 44 -5.64 -8.26 1.99
N ALA A 45 -6.68 -7.98 1.21
CA ALA A 45 -7.07 -8.92 0.16
C ALA A 45 -5.83 -9.22 -0.70
N ASP A 46 -4.93 -8.24 -0.82
CA ASP A 46 -3.72 -8.35 -1.61
C ASP A 46 -2.42 -8.45 -0.82
N ALA A 47 -2.30 -8.22 0.49
CA ALA A 47 -0.96 -8.34 1.10
C ALA A 47 -0.48 -9.79 1.10
N ASP A 48 -1.36 -10.77 1.36
CA ASP A 48 -1.01 -12.19 1.22
C ASP A 48 -0.71 -12.55 -0.25
N ILE A 49 -1.42 -11.96 -1.20
CA ILE A 49 -1.19 -12.18 -2.65
C ILE A 49 0.13 -11.54 -3.08
N ILE A 50 0.43 -10.34 -2.62
CA ILE A 50 1.67 -9.60 -2.88
C ILE A 50 2.84 -10.31 -2.21
N LEU A 51 2.71 -10.76 -0.97
CA LEU A 51 3.71 -11.57 -0.27
C LEU A 51 3.96 -12.88 -1.02
N LYS A 52 2.92 -13.58 -1.48
CA LYS A 52 3.07 -14.80 -2.30
C LYS A 52 3.72 -14.52 -3.65
N LYS A 53 3.41 -13.40 -4.31
CA LYS A 53 4.07 -12.98 -5.56
C LYS A 53 5.51 -12.53 -5.34
N ALA A 54 5.82 -11.97 -4.17
CA ALA A 54 7.16 -11.55 -3.80
C ALA A 54 8.03 -12.71 -3.30
N ALA A 55 7.41 -13.80 -2.85
CA ALA A 55 8.12 -15.02 -2.48
C ALA A 55 8.86 -15.58 -3.71
N GLY A 56 10.18 -15.73 -3.58
CA GLY A 56 11.01 -16.31 -4.63
C GLY A 56 11.60 -15.31 -5.63
N ILE A 57 11.37 -13.98 -5.50
CA ILE A 57 12.07 -12.98 -6.34
C ILE A 57 13.59 -13.21 -6.31
N TRP A 58 14.13 -13.70 -5.20
CA TRP A 58 15.58 -13.88 -5.00
C TRP A 58 16.03 -15.34 -5.15
N LYS A 59 15.14 -16.25 -5.60
CA LYS A 59 15.43 -17.70 -5.67
C LYS A 59 16.55 -18.04 -6.65
N ASP A 60 16.63 -17.31 -7.77
CA ASP A 60 17.57 -17.62 -8.86
C ASP A 60 18.79 -16.70 -8.87
N ARG A 61 18.96 -15.86 -7.84
CA ARG A 61 20.12 -14.98 -7.69
C ARG A 61 21.35 -15.80 -7.31
N LYS A 62 22.38 -15.75 -8.17
CA LYS A 62 23.67 -16.42 -7.97
C LYS A 62 24.78 -15.47 -7.52
N ASP A 63 24.49 -14.19 -7.45
CA ASP A 63 25.37 -13.09 -7.05
C ASP A 63 25.33 -12.82 -5.53
N MET A 64 24.57 -13.60 -4.78
CA MET A 64 24.44 -13.46 -3.33
C MET A 64 25.28 -14.53 -2.62
N LEU A 65 25.93 -14.12 -1.53
CA LEU A 65 26.53 -15.05 -0.57
C LEU A 65 25.46 -15.97 0.02
N SER A 66 25.88 -17.02 0.73
CA SER A 66 24.95 -17.87 1.48
C SER A 66 24.04 -16.99 2.36
N THR A 67 22.79 -17.41 2.56
CA THR A 67 21.80 -16.61 3.30
C THR A 67 22.35 -16.13 4.66
N ASP A 68 23.07 -16.99 5.36
CA ASP A 68 23.71 -16.68 6.64
C ASP A 68 24.80 -15.60 6.52
N GLU A 69 25.68 -15.70 5.52
CA GLU A 69 26.73 -14.71 5.27
C GLU A 69 26.14 -13.36 4.83
N TYR A 70 25.14 -13.39 3.95
CA TYR A 70 24.45 -12.18 3.50
C TYR A 70 23.78 -11.44 4.68
N VAL A 71 23.04 -12.16 5.53
CA VAL A 71 22.40 -11.56 6.72
C VAL A 71 23.45 -11.03 7.71
N ARG A 72 24.55 -11.77 7.92
CA ARG A 72 25.65 -11.30 8.79
C ARG A 72 26.28 -10.02 8.25
N GLN A 73 26.52 -9.92 6.95
CA GLN A 73 27.06 -8.70 6.32
C GLN A 73 26.09 -7.52 6.46
N MET A 74 24.79 -7.73 6.27
CA MET A 74 23.80 -6.66 6.47
C MET A 74 23.71 -6.18 7.93
N ARG A 75 23.96 -7.07 8.90
CA ARG A 75 23.97 -6.72 10.34
C ARG A 75 25.25 -6.06 10.81
N ARG A 76 26.35 -6.15 10.04
CA ARG A 76 27.57 -5.40 10.37
C ARG A 76 27.28 -3.92 10.20
N ASP A 77 27.57 -3.14 11.24
CA ASP A 77 27.47 -1.70 11.16
C ASP A 77 28.55 -1.15 10.24
N THR A 78 28.18 -0.95 8.97
CA THR A 78 29.03 -0.34 7.94
C THR A 78 28.83 1.17 7.88
N ARG A 79 28.15 1.81 8.85
CA ARG A 79 27.90 3.25 8.81
C ARG A 79 29.20 4.02 8.82
N ARG A 80 30.11 3.68 9.74
CA ARG A 80 31.44 4.31 9.88
C ARG A 80 32.24 4.27 8.58
N GLU A 81 32.31 3.11 7.95
CA GLU A 81 32.96 2.90 6.64
C GLU A 81 32.28 3.74 5.53
N ARG A 82 30.95 3.81 5.52
CA ARG A 82 30.18 4.58 4.53
C ARG A 82 30.30 6.10 4.70
N VAL A 83 30.52 6.58 5.92
CA VAL A 83 30.72 8.02 6.19
C VAL A 83 32.19 8.41 6.26
N GLY A 84 33.11 7.53 5.87
CA GLY A 84 34.55 7.80 5.83
C GLY A 84 35.21 7.97 7.19
N ILE A 85 34.56 7.49 8.25
CA ILE A 85 35.10 7.53 9.62
C ILE A 85 35.75 6.17 9.86
N LYS A 86 37.09 6.14 9.98
CA LYS A 86 37.83 4.95 10.41
C LYS A 86 37.53 4.63 11.87
#